data_AF-A0AAW4KI81-F1
#
_entry.id   AF-A0AAW4KI81-F1
#
_cell.length_a   1.000
_cell.length_b   1.000
_cell.length_c   1.000
_cell.angle_alpha   90.00
_cell.angle_beta   90.00
_cell.angle_gamma   90.00
#
_symmetry.space_group_name_H-M   'P 1'
#
loop_
_entity.id
_entity.type
_entity.pdbx_description
1 polymer ?
#
loop_
_entity_poly.entity_id
_entity_poly.type
_entity_poly.pdbx_seq_one_letter_code
_entity_poly.pdbx_strand_id
1 'polypeptide(L)'
;LMLLELAAWGELDRGFAPGELCSQIAGAVQQAETEDELGRVLRRQRTRQQVRIIWRDLTRQADLVQTCRDLSDMADASIDQAYQWLYQRH
;
A
#
# COMPACT_ATOMS: atom_id res chain seq x y z
N LEU A 1 0.88 14.61 -8.13
CA LEU A 1 -0.32 13.79 -8.48
C LEU A 1 0.11 12.34 -8.32
N MET A 2 -0.61 11.54 -7.54
CA MET A 2 -0.18 10.18 -7.12
C MET A 2 0.32 9.30 -8.29
N LEU A 3 -0.39 9.33 -9.43
CA LEU A 3 -0.02 8.56 -10.62
C LEU A 3 1.35 8.96 -11.18
N LEU A 4 1.63 10.25 -11.29
CA LEU A 4 2.91 10.76 -11.82
C LEU A 4 4.08 10.43 -10.88
N GLU A 5 3.84 10.44 -9.57
CA GLU A 5 4.83 10.00 -8.60
C GLU A 5 5.14 8.52 -8.83
N LEU A 6 4.12 7.64 -8.82
CA LEU A 6 4.31 6.21 -9.08
C LEU A 6 5.07 5.92 -10.38
N ALA A 7 4.78 6.68 -11.44
CA ALA A 7 5.49 6.58 -12.72
C ALA A 7 6.97 6.97 -12.59
N ALA A 8 7.26 8.10 -11.94
CA ALA A 8 8.63 8.57 -11.74
C ALA A 8 9.49 7.61 -10.90
N TRP A 9 8.88 6.91 -9.93
CA TRP A 9 9.54 5.89 -9.11
C TRP A 9 9.60 4.50 -9.77
N GLY A 10 9.04 4.33 -10.97
CA GLY A 10 9.02 3.04 -11.68
C GLY A 10 8.16 1.96 -11.00
N GLU A 11 7.22 2.36 -10.12
CA GLU A 11 6.39 1.43 -9.35
C GLU A 11 5.15 0.96 -10.11
N LEU A 12 4.75 1.68 -11.16
CA LEU A 12 3.63 1.28 -12.02
C LEU A 12 3.93 -0.02 -12.76
N ASP A 13 5.13 -0.15 -13.33
CA ASP A 13 5.44 -1.20 -14.29
C ASP A 13 5.94 -2.50 -13.66
N ARG A 14 6.30 -2.48 -12.36
CA ARG A 14 6.85 -3.64 -11.66
C ARG A 14 5.88 -4.29 -10.69
N GLY A 15 5.93 -5.61 -10.60
CA GLY A 15 5.39 -6.36 -9.47
C GLY A 15 6.20 -6.07 -8.19
N PHE A 16 5.56 -6.22 -7.04
CA PHE A 16 6.25 -6.15 -5.76
C PHE A 16 6.71 -7.55 -5.34
N ALA A 17 7.87 -7.62 -4.70
CA ALA A 17 8.34 -8.86 -4.08
C ALA A 17 7.46 -9.20 -2.86
N PRO A 18 7.39 -10.48 -2.45
CA PRO A 18 6.69 -10.86 -1.23
C PRO A 18 7.13 -10.00 -0.03
N GLY A 19 6.17 -9.42 0.69
CA GLY A 19 6.43 -8.57 1.86
C GLY A 19 6.88 -7.13 1.57
N GLU A 20 7.15 -6.77 0.32
CA GLU A 20 7.57 -5.42 -0.04
C GLU A 20 6.46 -4.39 0.22
N LEU A 21 5.22 -4.70 -0.17
CA LEU A 21 4.06 -3.84 0.10
C LEU A 21 3.88 -3.59 1.59
N CYS A 22 3.95 -4.66 2.38
CA CYS A 22 3.83 -4.58 3.83
C CYS A 22 4.92 -3.70 4.43
N SER A 23 6.17 -3.85 3.97
CA SER A 23 7.30 -3.04 4.42
C SER A 23 7.14 -1.55 4.09
N GLN A 24 6.60 -1.21 2.92
CA GLN A 24 6.32 0.18 2.55
C GLN A 24 5.24 0.80 3.45
N ILE A 25 4.15 0.07 3.72
CA ILE A 25 3.08 0.54 4.60
C ILE A 25 3.60 0.68 6.04
N ALA A 26 4.36 -0.30 6.53
CA ALA A 26 4.98 -0.28 7.85
C ALA A 26 5.88 0.95 8.04
N GLY A 27 6.78 1.21 7.08
CA GLY A 27 7.68 2.37 7.14
C GLY A 27 6.93 3.71 7.15
N ALA A 28 5.79 3.80 6.47
CA ALA A 28 4.94 4.99 6.51
C ALA A 28 4.18 5.12 7.84
N VAL A 29 3.61 4.03 8.35
CA VAL A 29 2.84 3.98 9.60
C VAL A 29 3.72 4.33 10.81
N GLN A 30 4.98 3.89 10.83
CA GLN A 30 5.93 4.23 11.90
C GLN A 30 6.21 5.73 12.03
N GLN A 31 5.95 6.53 10.98
CA GLN A 31 6.11 7.98 11.01
C GLN A 31 4.91 8.71 11.62
N ALA A 32 3.79 8.03 11.88
CA ALA A 32 2.64 8.63 12.54
C ALA A 32 2.89 8.72 14.05
N GLU A 33 2.64 9.90 14.63
CA GLU A 33 2.78 10.16 16.06
C GLU A 33 1.43 10.04 16.79
N THR A 34 0.34 10.29 16.07
CA THR A 34 -1.04 10.27 16.61
C THR A 34 -1.96 9.30 15.86
N GLU A 35 -3.06 8.89 16.49
CA GLU A 35 -4.09 8.04 15.85
C GLU A 35 -4.71 8.72 14.62
N ASP A 36 -4.89 10.04 14.67
CA ASP A 36 -5.38 10.82 13.53
C ASP A 36 -4.40 10.79 12.34
N GLU A 37 -3.11 10.90 12.62
CA GLU A 37 -2.05 10.77 11.62
C GLU A 37 -1.97 9.36 11.05
N LEU A 38 -2.08 8.33 11.90
CA LEU A 38 -2.15 6.94 11.47
C LEU A 38 -3.26 6.75 10.44
N GLY A 39 -4.46 7.23 10.74
CA GLY A 39 -5.61 7.15 9.83
C GLY A 39 -5.37 7.89 8.51
N ARG A 40 -4.69 9.04 8.53
CA ARG A 40 -4.32 9.78 7.30
C ARG A 40 -3.29 9.02 6.48
N VAL A 41 -2.25 8.49 7.12
CA VAL A 41 -1.17 7.73 6.48
C VAL A 41 -1.73 6.48 5.81
N LEU A 42 -2.54 5.68 6.52
CA LEU A 42 -3.14 4.47 5.98
C LEU A 42 -4.05 4.75 4.78
N ARG A 43 -4.88 5.80 4.83
CA ARG A 43 -5.69 6.21 3.68
C ARG A 43 -4.83 6.59 2.48
N ARG A 44 -3.74 7.35 2.70
CA ARG A 44 -2.81 7.74 1.63
C ARG A 44 -2.12 6.52 1.02
N GLN A 45 -1.66 5.58 1.83
CA GLN A 45 -1.04 4.34 1.36
C GLN A 45 -2.02 3.49 0.58
N ARG A 46 -3.25 3.28 1.09
CA ARG A 46 -4.32 2.61 0.36
C ARG A 46 -4.57 3.26 -1.01
N THR A 47 -4.71 4.58 -1.07
CA THR A 47 -4.93 5.28 -2.35
C THR A 47 -3.75 5.09 -3.31
N ARG A 48 -2.50 5.16 -2.82
CA ARG A 48 -1.30 4.91 -3.65
C ARG A 48 -1.35 3.53 -4.29
N GLN A 49 -1.62 2.50 -3.48
CA GLN A 49 -1.60 1.12 -3.94
C GLN A 49 -2.78 0.78 -4.83
N GLN A 50 -3.97 1.34 -4.56
CA GLN A 50 -5.11 1.23 -5.46
C GLN A 50 -4.83 1.81 -6.85
N VAL A 51 -4.19 2.99 -6.94
CA VAL A 51 -3.82 3.58 -8.23
C VAL A 51 -2.85 2.66 -8.99
N ARG A 52 -1.85 2.11 -8.30
CA ARG A 52 -0.90 1.15 -8.90
C ARG A 52 -1.59 -0.12 -9.39
N ILE A 53 -2.44 -0.73 -8.57
CA ILE A 53 -3.15 -1.98 -8.92
C ILE A 53 -4.07 -1.74 -10.12
N ILE A 54 -4.87 -0.68 -10.11
CA ILE A 54 -5.76 -0.31 -11.21
C ILE A 54 -4.97 -0.08 -12.49
N TRP A 55 -3.84 0.62 -12.43
CA TRP A 55 -2.98 0.82 -13.59
C TRP A 55 -2.50 -0.51 -14.18
N ARG A 56 -2.00 -1.41 -13.33
CA ARG A 56 -1.46 -2.71 -13.76
C ARG A 56 -2.54 -3.62 -14.36
N ASP A 57 -3.75 -3.56 -13.82
CA ASP A 57 -4.92 -4.26 -14.35
C ASP A 57 -5.32 -3.71 -15.74
N LEU A 58 -5.48 -2.39 -15.85
CA LEU A 58 -5.86 -1.72 -17.11
C LEU A 58 -4.80 -1.88 -18.22
N THR A 59 -3.52 -1.93 -17.85
CA THR A 59 -2.40 -2.10 -18.79
C THR A 59 -2.02 -3.57 -19.03
N ARG A 60 -2.77 -4.51 -18.46
CA ARG A 60 -2.56 -5.98 -18.57
C ARG A 60 -1.16 -6.43 -18.10
N GLN A 61 -0.58 -5.72 -17.15
CA GLN A 61 0.69 -6.08 -16.52
C GLN A 61 0.52 -7.02 -15.33
N ALA A 62 -0.71 -7.20 -14.86
CA ALA A 62 -1.11 -8.19 -13.87
C ALA A 62 -2.33 -8.96 -14.41
N ASP A 63 -2.37 -10.27 -14.16
CA ASP A 63 -3.58 -11.04 -14.39
C ASP A 63 -4.56 -10.91 -13.21
N LEU A 64 -5.76 -11.48 -13.34
CA LEU A 64 -6.79 -11.42 -12.30
C LEU A 64 -6.31 -11.99 -10.96
N VAL A 65 -5.53 -13.08 -10.98
CA VAL A 65 -5.03 -13.74 -9.77
C VAL A 65 -4.05 -12.82 -9.04
N GLN A 66 -3.15 -12.17 -9.79
CA GLN A 66 -2.22 -11.20 -9.26
C GLN A 66 -2.92 -9.95 -8.76
N THR A 67 -3.91 -9.41 -9.48
CA THR A 67 -4.72 -8.27 -9.03
C THR A 67 -5.44 -8.57 -7.72
N CYS A 68 -6.07 -9.75 -7.60
CA CYS A 68 -6.71 -10.18 -6.36
C CYS A 68 -5.70 -10.32 -5.21
N ARG A 69 -4.52 -10.88 -5.48
CA ARG A 69 -3.46 -10.99 -4.48
C ARG A 69 -2.98 -9.62 -4.01
N ASP A 70 -2.67 -8.71 -4.93
CA ASP A 70 -2.21 -7.36 -4.57
C ASP A 70 -3.28 -6.61 -3.73
N LEU A 71 -4.58 -6.83 -4.00
CA LEU A 71 -5.67 -6.28 -3.20
C LEU A 71 -5.74 -6.89 -1.80
N SER A 72 -5.59 -8.21 -1.68
CA SER A 72 -5.53 -8.91 -0.38
C SER A 72 -4.32 -8.46 0.42
N ASP A 73 -3.13 -8.47 -0.17
CA ASP A 73 -1.88 -8.05 0.49
C ASP A 73 -1.98 -6.60 0.98
N MET A 74 -2.63 -5.71 0.21
CA MET A 74 -2.88 -4.33 0.64
C MET A 74 -3.81 -4.26 1.85
N ALA A 75 -4.88 -5.06 1.86
CA ALA A 75 -5.83 -5.10 2.97
C ALA A 75 -5.18 -5.65 4.24
N ASP A 76 -4.51 -6.79 4.14
CA ASP A 76 -3.83 -7.47 5.24
C ASP A 76 -2.75 -6.56 5.83
N ALA A 77 -1.88 -5.98 4.99
CA ALA A 77 -0.86 -5.05 5.46
C ALA A 77 -1.46 -3.79 6.12
N SER A 78 -2.57 -3.25 5.61
CA SER A 78 -3.20 -2.08 6.22
C SER A 78 -3.77 -2.40 7.61
N ILE A 79 -4.38 -3.57 7.76
CA ILE A 79 -4.97 -4.03 9.03
C ILE A 79 -3.85 -4.35 10.04
N ASP A 80 -2.87 -5.15 9.65
CA ASP A 80 -1.78 -5.58 10.51
C ASP A 80 -0.97 -4.40 11.03
N GLN A 81 -0.64 -3.44 10.16
CA GLN A 81 0.15 -2.27 10.56
C GLN A 81 -0.65 -1.33 11.48
N ALA A 82 -1.95 -1.15 11.23
CA ALA A 82 -2.81 -0.39 12.14
C ALA A 82 -2.90 -1.05 13.51
N TYR A 83 -3.14 -2.36 13.54
CA TYR A 83 -3.22 -3.15 14.76
C TYR A 83 -1.93 -3.08 15.56
N GLN A 84 -0.78 -3.33 14.92
CA GLN A 84 0.53 -3.28 15.56
C GLN A 84 0.84 -1.89 16.15
N TRP A 85 0.53 -0.82 15.42
CA TRP A 85 0.78 0.55 15.89
C TRP A 85 -0.10 0.91 17.10
N LEU A 86 -1.40 0.56 17.05
CA LEU A 86 -2.35 0.86 18.12
C LEU A 86 -2.03 0.04 19.37
N TYR A 87 -1.79 -1.26 19.22
CA TYR A 87 -1.54 -2.15 20.34
C TYR A 87 -0.26 -1.83 21.13
N GLN A 88 0.77 -1.27 20.49
CA GLN A 88 1.99 -0.84 21.19
C GLN A 88 1.79 0.42 22.05
N ARG A 89 0.69 1.15 21.85
CA ARG A 89 0.43 2.48 22.43
C ARG A 89 -0.77 2.50 23.39
N HIS A 90 -1.40 1.35 23.62
CA HIS A 90 -2.46 1.10 24.61
C HIS A 90 -1.97 0.07 25.62
#